data_AF-A0A354IRJ9-F1
#
_entry.id   AF-A0A354IRJ9-F1
#
_cell.length_a   1.000
_cell.length_b   1.000
_cell.length_c   1.000
_cell.angle_alpha   90.00
_cell.angle_beta   90.00
_cell.angle_gamma   90.00
#
_symmetry.space_group_name_H-M   'P 1'
#
loop_
_entity.id
_entity.type
_entity.pdbx_description
1 polymer ?
#
loop_
_entity_poly.entity_id
_entity_poly.type
_entity_poly.pdbx_seq_one_letter_code
_entity_poly.pdbx_strand_id
1 'polypeptide(L)'
;MYAVRADRPLNPETLAILEKLHTVATRLGFSYFLVGATARDVMMTHVFGLDVQRATHDVDFAVTLEDWRSFDTLKTELLATGDFAPADGREHLLHYKPQKFQNAFPLDLIPFGGQGQRHGR
;
A
#
# COMPACT_ATOMS: atom_id res chain seq x y z
N MET A 1 -19.98 -2.74 -15.89
CA MET A 1 -18.85 -2.00 -15.29
C MET A 1 -18.97 -2.13 -13.78
N TYR A 2 -17.92 -2.59 -13.09
CA TYR A 2 -17.91 -2.67 -11.63
C TYR A 2 -17.55 -1.30 -11.04
N ALA A 3 -18.20 -0.90 -9.95
CA ALA A 3 -17.95 0.36 -9.28
C ALA A 3 -18.09 0.20 -7.77
N VAL A 4 -17.35 1.02 -7.01
CA VAL A 4 -17.54 1.14 -5.57
C VAL A 4 -18.93 1.69 -5.29
N ARG A 5 -19.66 1.04 -4.40
CA ARG A 5 -21.00 1.44 -4.01
C ARG A 5 -20.94 2.66 -3.09
N ALA A 6 -21.83 3.62 -3.32
CA ALA A 6 -21.90 4.85 -2.53
C ALA A 6 -22.30 4.60 -1.05
N ASP A 7 -23.08 3.54 -0.78
CA ASP A 7 -23.50 3.14 0.57
C ASP A 7 -22.44 2.32 1.32
N ARG A 8 -21.36 1.92 0.64
CA ARG A 8 -20.24 1.15 1.20
C ARG A 8 -18.91 1.73 0.73
N PRO A 9 -18.59 2.99 1.09
CA PRO A 9 -17.34 3.63 0.67
C PRO A 9 -16.13 2.92 1.31
N LEU A 10 -14.96 3.07 0.68
CA LEU A 10 -13.71 2.67 1.31
C LEU A 10 -13.48 3.49 2.58
N ASN A 11 -12.82 2.87 3.56
CA ASN A 11 -12.36 3.57 4.74
C ASN A 11 -11.41 4.74 4.33
N PRO A 12 -11.54 5.94 4.92
CA PRO A 12 -10.75 7.12 4.53
C PRO A 12 -9.24 6.95 4.68
N GLU A 13 -8.78 6.24 5.72
CA GLU A 13 -7.36 5.97 5.94
C GLU A 13 -6.80 5.06 4.85
N THR A 14 -7.56 4.04 4.46
CA THR A 14 -7.19 3.17 3.32
C THR A 14 -7.10 3.99 2.04
N LEU A 15 -8.12 4.79 1.73
CA LEU A 15 -8.14 5.62 0.53
C LEU A 15 -6.95 6.58 0.47
N ALA A 16 -6.60 7.23 1.59
CA ALA A 16 -5.46 8.12 1.67
C ALA A 16 -4.11 7.41 1.42
N ILE A 17 -3.95 6.16 1.91
CA ILE A 17 -2.78 5.34 1.59
C ILE A 17 -2.74 5.03 0.09
N LEU A 18 -3.87 4.64 -0.51
CA LEU A 18 -3.94 4.36 -1.95
C LEU A 18 -3.54 5.58 -2.79
N GLU A 19 -4.05 6.77 -2.44
CA GLU A 19 -3.75 8.03 -3.12
C GLU A 19 -2.27 8.43 -3.00
N LYS A 20 -1.68 8.27 -1.81
CA LYS A 20 -0.27 8.59 -1.56
C LYS A 20 0.66 7.68 -2.36
N LEU A 21 0.40 6.36 -2.32
CA LEU A 21 1.17 5.42 -3.14
C LEU A 21 0.99 5.72 -4.62
N HIS A 22 -0.26 5.89 -5.08
CA HIS A 22 -0.55 6.22 -6.48
C HIS A 22 0.26 7.42 -6.95
N THR A 23 0.23 8.52 -6.18
CA THR A 23 0.92 9.76 -6.52
C THR A 23 2.43 9.57 -6.63
N VAL A 24 3.03 8.86 -5.67
CA VAL A 24 4.48 8.63 -5.67
C VAL A 24 4.89 7.65 -6.77
N ALA A 25 4.21 6.50 -6.87
CA ALA A 25 4.55 5.46 -7.84
C ALA A 25 4.37 5.95 -9.28
N THR A 26 3.27 6.65 -9.60
CA THR A 26 3.05 7.20 -10.95
C THR A 26 4.08 8.25 -11.34
N ARG A 27 4.45 9.15 -10.42
CA ARG A 27 5.52 10.12 -10.64
C ARG A 27 6.87 9.46 -10.93
N LEU A 28 7.15 8.33 -10.29
CA LEU A 28 8.37 7.54 -10.51
C LEU A 28 8.26 6.59 -11.72
N GLY A 29 7.10 6.50 -12.38
CA GLY A 29 6.87 5.58 -13.49
C GLY A 29 6.69 4.11 -13.09
N PHE A 30 6.46 3.83 -11.81
CA PHE A 30 6.28 2.48 -11.29
C PHE A 30 4.83 2.02 -11.38
N SER A 31 4.62 0.82 -11.93
CA SER A 31 3.32 0.15 -11.94
C SER A 31 3.11 -0.64 -10.64
N TYR A 32 1.88 -0.72 -10.16
CA TYR A 32 1.56 -1.40 -8.92
C TYR A 32 0.16 -2.02 -8.92
N PHE A 33 -0.07 -2.95 -8.01
CA PHE A 33 -1.36 -3.58 -7.76
C PHE A 33 -1.67 -3.56 -6.27
N LEU A 34 -2.90 -3.20 -5.91
CA LEU A 34 -3.43 -3.47 -4.59
C LEU A 34 -3.62 -4.99 -4.46
N VAL A 35 -3.09 -5.60 -3.42
CA VAL A 35 -3.16 -7.04 -3.20
C VAL A 35 -3.66 -7.37 -1.78
N GLY A 36 -3.61 -8.64 -1.42
CA GLY A 36 -3.94 -9.09 -0.08
C GLY A 36 -5.40 -8.89 0.31
N ALA A 37 -5.65 -8.80 1.61
CA ALA A 37 -6.99 -8.68 2.13
C ALA A 37 -7.68 -7.38 1.66
N THR A 38 -6.92 -6.31 1.38
CA THR A 38 -7.52 -5.01 1.04
C THR A 38 -8.13 -5.06 -0.36
N ALA A 39 -7.44 -5.69 -1.31
CA ALA A 39 -7.99 -5.94 -2.65
C ALA A 39 -9.26 -6.80 -2.61
N ARG A 40 -9.24 -7.87 -1.79
CA ARG A 40 -10.42 -8.72 -1.59
C ARG A 40 -11.60 -7.92 -1.07
N ASP A 41 -11.38 -7.05 -0.08
CA ASP A 41 -12.46 -6.31 0.57
C ASP A 41 -13.01 -5.20 -0.34
N VAL A 42 -12.18 -4.58 -1.18
CA VAL A 42 -12.64 -3.72 -2.28
C VAL A 42 -13.65 -4.45 -3.17
N MET A 43 -13.34 -5.68 -3.58
CA MET A 43 -14.25 -6.46 -4.42
C MET A 43 -15.49 -6.93 -3.64
N MET A 44 -15.31 -7.58 -2.50
CA MET A 44 -16.40 -8.22 -1.77
C MET A 44 -17.33 -7.19 -1.14
N THR A 45 -16.81 -6.25 -0.36
CA THR A 45 -17.61 -5.31 0.42
C THR A 45 -17.98 -4.08 -0.38
N HIS A 46 -17.00 -3.45 -1.02
CA HIS A 46 -17.18 -2.14 -1.63
C HIS A 46 -17.81 -2.23 -3.03
N VAL A 47 -17.61 -3.32 -3.77
CA VAL A 47 -18.24 -3.56 -5.08
C VAL A 47 -19.48 -4.45 -4.96
N PHE A 48 -19.38 -5.62 -4.33
CA PHE A 48 -20.47 -6.60 -4.29
C PHE A 48 -21.40 -6.50 -3.08
N GLY A 49 -21.09 -5.69 -2.07
CA GLY A 49 -21.95 -5.52 -0.90
C GLY A 49 -22.00 -6.73 0.03
N LEU A 50 -20.95 -7.56 0.03
CA LEU A 50 -20.78 -8.70 0.92
C LEU A 50 -19.99 -8.28 2.17
N ASP A 51 -20.45 -8.70 3.33
CA ASP A 51 -19.75 -8.43 4.58
C ASP A 51 -18.58 -9.40 4.74
N VAL A 52 -17.41 -8.84 5.06
CA VAL A 52 -16.18 -9.59 5.34
C VAL A 52 -15.68 -9.21 6.72
N GLN A 53 -15.19 -10.19 7.47
CA GLN A 53 -14.51 -9.95 8.73
C GLN A 53 -13.02 -9.78 8.48
N ARG A 54 -12.42 -8.77 9.12
CA ARG A 54 -10.97 -8.53 9.07
C ARG A 54 -10.34 -8.76 10.43
N ALA A 55 -9.21 -9.46 10.41
CA ALA A 55 -8.32 -9.56 11.56
C ALA A 55 -7.25 -8.45 11.57
N THR A 56 -6.90 -7.90 10.40
CA THR A 56 -5.81 -6.94 10.22
C THR A 56 -6.23 -5.76 9.34
N HIS A 57 -5.58 -4.61 9.53
CA HIS A 57 -5.85 -3.35 8.82
C HIS A 57 -4.65 -2.88 7.97
N ASP A 58 -3.73 -3.80 7.69
CA ASP A 58 -2.62 -3.61 6.76
C ASP A 58 -3.10 -3.42 5.32
N VAL A 59 -2.31 -2.67 4.56
CA VAL A 59 -2.50 -2.43 3.13
C VAL A 59 -1.29 -2.96 2.39
N ASP A 60 -1.50 -3.94 1.52
CA ASP A 60 -0.44 -4.58 0.75
C ASP A 60 -0.46 -4.11 -0.69
N PHE A 61 0.72 -3.78 -1.21
CA PHE A 61 0.90 -3.48 -2.62
C PHE A 61 2.01 -4.31 -3.24
N ALA A 62 1.71 -4.93 -4.37
CA ALA A 62 2.74 -5.44 -5.26
C ALA A 62 3.20 -4.29 -6.16
N VAL A 63 4.49 -3.96 -6.14
CA VAL A 63 5.06 -2.88 -6.97
C VAL A 63 6.06 -3.47 -7.95
N THR A 64 5.90 -3.14 -9.23
CA THR A 64 6.78 -3.62 -10.29
C THR A 64 8.07 -2.81 -10.28
N LEU A 65 9.18 -3.45 -9.91
CA LEU A 65 10.48 -2.81 -9.71
C LEU A 65 11.57 -3.66 -10.37
N GLU A 66 12.54 -3.00 -11.01
CA GLU A 66 13.64 -3.67 -11.70
C GLU A 66 14.71 -4.19 -10.73
N ASP A 67 14.97 -3.44 -9.66
CA ASP A 67 16.00 -3.72 -8.67
C ASP A 67 15.69 -3.14 -7.28
N TRP A 68 16.57 -3.44 -6.31
CA TRP A 68 16.47 -2.93 -4.94
C TRP A 68 16.67 -1.41 -4.85
N ARG A 69 17.43 -0.80 -5.77
CA ARG A 69 17.61 0.66 -5.80
C ARG A 69 16.30 1.38 -6.14
N SER A 70 15.51 0.79 -7.02
CA SER A 70 14.16 1.26 -7.36
C SER A 70 13.23 1.15 -6.15
N PHE A 71 13.33 0.07 -5.38
CA PHE A 71 12.62 -0.08 -4.11
C PHE A 71 13.01 1.01 -3.09
N ASP A 72 14.32 1.23 -2.88
CA ASP A 72 14.82 2.24 -1.96
C ASP A 72 14.35 3.64 -2.37
N THR A 73 14.35 3.93 -3.68
CA THR A 73 13.84 5.21 -4.23
C THR A 73 12.36 5.41 -3.90
N LEU A 74 11.52 4.40 -4.16
CA LEU A 74 10.11 4.45 -3.81
C LEU A 74 9.90 4.69 -2.31
N LYS A 75 10.63 3.95 -1.47
CA LYS A 75 10.55 4.05 -0.02
C LYS A 75 10.95 5.45 0.47
N THR A 76 12.06 5.99 -0.02
CA THR A 76 12.51 7.35 0.32
C THR A 76 11.49 8.40 -0.06
N GLU A 77 10.89 8.30 -1.26
CA GLU A 77 9.90 9.26 -1.73
C GLU A 77 8.58 9.18 -0.95
N LEU A 78 8.19 7.99 -0.47
CA LEU A 78 7.06 7.85 0.46
C LEU A 78 7.36 8.47 1.82
N LEU A 79 8.55 8.23 2.39
CA LEU A 79 8.94 8.85 3.66
C LEU A 79 9.00 10.38 3.55
N ALA A 80 9.43 10.91 2.41
CA ALA A 80 9.50 12.34 2.14
C ALA A 80 8.13 13.03 2.13
N THR A 81 7.01 12.30 2.04
CA THR A 81 5.67 12.91 2.19
C THR A 81 5.38 13.35 3.63
N GLY A 82 6.16 12.88 4.62
CA GLY A 82 5.98 13.16 6.04
C GLY A 82 4.83 12.39 6.70
N ASP A 83 4.10 11.57 5.94
CA ASP A 83 2.99 10.75 6.45
C ASP A 83 3.41 9.31 6.75
N PHE A 84 4.63 8.90 6.36
CA PHE A 84 5.12 7.55 6.53
C PHE A 84 6.36 7.50 7.43
N ALA A 85 6.48 6.43 8.20
CA ALA A 85 7.66 6.09 8.98
C ALA A 85 8.15 4.68 8.63
N PRO A 86 9.46 4.39 8.68
CA PRO A 86 9.96 3.03 8.53
C PRO A 86 9.48 2.13 9.68
N ALA A 87 9.33 0.84 9.41
CA ALA A 87 9.19 -0.17 10.45
C ALA A 87 10.55 -0.76 10.83
N ASP A 88 10.83 -0.84 12.13
CA ASP A 88 12.09 -1.40 12.63
C ASP A 88 12.24 -2.88 12.22
N GLY A 89 13.38 -3.21 11.62
CA GLY A 89 13.71 -4.58 11.20
C GLY A 89 12.89 -5.16 10.05
N ARG A 90 11.97 -4.38 9.43
CA ARG A 90 11.14 -4.81 8.30
C ARG A 90 11.28 -3.87 7.12
N GLU A 91 12.09 -4.26 6.14
CA GLU A 91 12.46 -3.38 5.03
C GLU A 91 11.30 -3.02 4.11
N HIS A 92 10.36 -3.94 3.93
CA HIS A 92 9.18 -3.79 3.07
C HIS A 92 8.03 -3.06 3.75
N LEU A 93 8.09 -2.91 5.07
CA LEU A 93 7.00 -2.35 5.85
C LEU A 93 7.24 -0.88 6.16
N LEU A 94 6.22 -0.07 5.91
CA LEU A 94 6.09 1.30 6.35
C LEU A 94 4.88 1.43 7.28
N HIS A 95 4.91 2.44 8.15
CA HIS A 95 3.76 2.85 8.95
C HIS A 95 3.22 4.16 8.42
N TYR A 96 1.99 4.15 7.90
CA TYR A 96 1.26 5.35 7.57
C TYR A 96 0.68 5.97 8.85
N LYS A 97 1.13 7.18 9.19
CA LYS A 97 0.73 7.91 10.39
C LYS A 97 0.72 9.43 10.10
N PRO A 98 -0.25 9.92 9.31
CA PRO A 98 -0.41 11.36 9.13
C PRO A 98 -0.88 11.98 10.45
N GLN A 99 -0.58 13.26 10.67
CA GLN A 99 -1.00 13.98 11.89
C GLN A 99 -2.51 13.95 12.14
N LYS A 100 -3.30 13.77 11.08
CA LYS A 100 -4.77 13.71 11.13
C LYS A 100 -5.31 12.42 11.76
N PHE A 101 -4.55 11.32 11.75
CA PHE A 101 -5.00 10.02 12.26
C PHE A 101 -4.23 9.64 13.53
N GLN A 102 -4.92 9.04 14.50
CA GLN A 102 -4.31 8.66 15.78
C GLN A 102 -3.54 7.33 15.70
N ASN A 103 -3.94 6.45 14.79
CA ASN A 103 -3.36 5.10 14.64
C ASN A 103 -2.40 5.04 13.45
N ALA A 104 -1.35 4.23 13.60
CA ALA A 104 -0.46 3.87 12.52
C ALA A 104 -1.03 2.68 11.73
N PHE A 105 -1.07 2.79 10.41
CA PHE A 105 -1.53 1.73 9.51
C PHE A 105 -0.32 1.08 8.84
N PRO A 106 -0.15 -0.25 8.92
CA PRO A 106 0.92 -0.93 8.21
C PRO A 106 0.69 -0.88 6.70
N LEU A 107 1.72 -0.49 5.95
CA LEU A 107 1.79 -0.53 4.50
C LEU A 107 2.92 -1.50 4.12
N ASP A 108 2.60 -2.66 3.54
CA ASP A 108 3.59 -3.63 3.06
C ASP A 108 3.80 -3.45 1.55
N LEU A 109 5.05 -3.17 1.17
CA LEU A 109 5.46 -2.97 -0.22
C LEU A 109 6.20 -4.21 -0.70
N ILE A 110 5.56 -4.99 -1.55
CA ILE A 110 6.07 -6.26 -2.08
C ILE A 110 6.71 -5.99 -3.45
N PRO A 111 8.04 -6.08 -3.59
CA PRO A 111 8.68 -6.00 -4.91
C PRO A 111 8.21 -7.14 -5.80
N PHE A 112 7.85 -6.83 -7.04
CA PHE A 112 7.37 -7.80 -8.03
C PHE A 112 8.04 -7.54 -9.39
N GLY A 113 8.26 -8.58 -10.20
CA GLY A 113 8.74 -8.46 -11.58
C GLY A 113 10.25 -8.27 -11.78
N GLY A 114 11.04 -7.99 -10.73
CA GLY A 114 12.50 -7.87 -10.79
C GLY A 114 13.25 -9.16 -10.44
N GLN A 115 14.40 -9.39 -11.08
CA GLN A 115 15.33 -10.48 -10.74
C GLN A 115 16.16 -10.10 -9.51
N GLY A 116 15.58 -10.15 -8.31
CA GLY A 116 16.14 -9.48 -7.14
C GLY A 116 16.42 -10.37 -5.93
N GLN A 117 17.27 -11.40 -6.03
CA GLN A 117 17.86 -11.98 -4.81
C GLN A 117 18.68 -10.89 -4.09
N ARG A 118 18.26 -10.54 -2.88
CA ARG A 118 19.10 -9.79 -1.96
C ARG A 118 20.10 -10.79 -1.39
N HIS A 119 21.36 -10.75 -1.83
CA HIS A 119 22.41 -11.53 -1.17
C HIS A 119 22.50 -11.01 0.27
N GLY A 120 22.09 -11.85 1.23
CA GLY A 120 22.22 -11.55 2.64
C GLY A 120 23.68 -11.27 2.99
N ARG A 121 23.90 -10.28 3.86
CA ARG A 121 25.11 -10.21 4.66
C ARG A 121 24.91 -11.02 5.92
#